data_AF-A0A2V9CZ84-F1
#
_entry.id   AF-A0A2V9CZ84-F1
#
_cell.length_a   1.000
_cell.length_b   1.000
_cell.length_c   1.000
_cell.angle_alpha   90.00
_cell.angle_beta   90.00
_cell.angle_gamma   90.00
#
_symmetry.space_group_name_H-M   'P 1'
#
loop_
_entity.id
_entity.type
_entity.pdbx_description
1 polymer ?
#
loop_
_entity_poly.entity_id
_entity_poly.type
_entity_poly.pdbx_seq_one_letter_code
_entity_poly.pdbx_strand_id
1 'polypeptide(L)'
;MADPNLPIHSTRLPQITPGSALSIREDVAFSDAQGKERPRLRKATDKALSRLQEILPRMLQPREVVRHLGQRETIPLLLLNSTGAVSASGGMVSLCPKCLATLMPNTYRCPQCGQVFKDEKTLRRFLLIPGGEFFYVGQHSIGALHGLVQAGWLLAVLAVAAGLIFGRRPANLLSVVIPSAGVALIFMVHKLAGFFPCRQLVREFIPLK
;
A
#
# COMPACT_ATOMS: atom_id res chain seq x y z
N MET A 1 3.72 22.30 -7.00
CA MET A 1 3.90 22.66 -5.57
C MET A 1 2.81 23.65 -5.22
N ALA A 2 2.02 23.39 -4.17
CA ALA A 2 1.01 24.36 -3.72
C ALA A 2 1.69 25.54 -3.02
N ASP A 3 1.20 26.77 -3.22
CA ASP A 3 1.76 27.98 -2.60
C ASP A 3 1.70 27.86 -1.07
N PRO A 4 2.82 28.00 -0.33
CA PRO A 4 2.82 27.95 1.13
C PRO A 4 2.00 29.07 1.78
N ASN A 5 1.72 30.15 1.06
CA ASN A 5 0.99 31.33 1.55
C ASN A 5 -0.53 31.23 1.38
N LEU A 6 -1.06 30.11 0.87
CA LEU A 6 -2.50 29.92 0.78
C LEU A 6 -3.12 29.83 2.20
N PRO A 7 -4.09 30.71 2.54
CA PRO A 7 -4.78 30.66 3.82
C PRO A 7 -5.67 29.41 3.87
N ILE A 8 -5.58 28.68 4.98
CA ILE A 8 -6.40 27.48 5.23
C ILE A 8 -7.71 27.86 5.93
N HIS A 9 -7.65 28.88 6.78
CA HIS A 9 -8.81 29.48 7.42
C HIS A 9 -9.03 30.88 6.82
N SER A 10 -10.28 31.19 6.44
CA SER A 10 -10.64 32.49 5.86
C SER A 10 -10.37 33.68 6.78
N THR A 11 -10.21 33.43 8.07
CA THR A 11 -10.06 34.45 9.12
C THR A 11 -8.63 34.67 9.60
N ARG A 12 -7.65 33.89 9.12
CA ARG A 12 -6.27 33.95 9.64
C ARG A 12 -5.25 33.90 8.51
N LEU A 13 -4.28 34.82 8.55
CA LEU A 13 -3.14 34.80 7.64
C LEU A 13 -2.17 33.66 8.04
N PRO A 14 -1.51 33.01 7.07
CA PRO A 14 -0.52 31.97 7.35
C PRO A 14 0.60 32.55 8.21
N GLN A 15 0.89 31.90 9.34
CA GLN A 15 2.03 32.25 10.19
C GLN A 15 3.04 31.11 10.14
N ILE A 16 4.17 31.35 9.49
CA ILE A 16 5.30 30.44 9.45
C ILE A 16 6.31 30.95 10.47
N THR A 17 6.50 30.22 11.54
CA THR A 17 7.49 30.59 12.57
C THR A 17 8.83 29.95 12.23
N PRO A 18 9.89 30.74 11.96
CA PRO A 18 11.24 30.22 11.76
C PRO A 18 11.86 29.88 13.14
N GLY A 19 11.34 28.85 13.81
CA GLY A 19 11.62 28.58 15.23
C GLY A 19 12.49 27.38 15.55
N SER A 20 12.77 26.51 14.60
CA SER A 20 13.67 25.36 14.74
C SER A 20 14.00 24.87 13.32
N ALA A 21 14.85 23.86 13.13
CA ALA A 21 15.32 23.40 11.81
C ALA A 21 14.22 23.02 10.78
N LEU A 22 12.95 23.16 11.13
CA LEU A 22 11.76 22.90 10.32
C LEU A 22 10.86 24.13 10.30
N SER A 23 10.47 24.59 9.11
CA SER A 23 9.44 25.62 8.96
C SER A 23 8.06 25.02 9.25
N ILE A 24 7.44 25.41 10.35
CA ILE A 24 6.11 24.92 10.77
C ILE A 24 5.08 26.03 10.53
N ARG A 25 3.95 25.65 9.95
CA ARG A 25 2.75 26.51 9.85
C ARG A 25 1.96 26.43 11.15
N GLU A 26 2.04 27.49 11.96
CA GLU A 26 1.39 27.53 13.27
C GLU A 26 -0.14 27.53 13.17
N ASP A 27 -0.66 28.15 12.11
CA ASP A 27 -2.09 28.23 11.84
C ASP A 27 -2.73 26.85 11.68
N VAL A 28 -1.94 25.85 11.28
CA VAL A 28 -2.37 24.46 11.08
C VAL A 28 -2.03 23.57 12.26
N ALA A 29 -0.81 23.71 12.80
CA ALA A 29 -0.28 22.79 13.79
C ALA A 29 -0.97 22.91 15.17
N PHE A 30 -1.54 24.09 15.46
CA PHE A 30 -2.04 24.43 16.79
C PHE A 30 -3.52 24.84 16.83
N SER A 31 -4.17 24.93 15.67
CA SER A 31 -5.58 25.28 15.56
C SER A 31 -6.46 24.04 15.39
N ASP A 32 -7.71 24.11 15.87
CA ASP A 32 -8.72 23.13 15.55
C ASP A 32 -9.35 23.38 14.16
N ALA A 33 -10.32 22.54 13.76
CA ALA A 33 -11.00 22.67 12.46
C ALA A 33 -11.74 24.00 12.26
N GLN A 34 -11.93 24.80 13.31
CA GLN A 34 -12.53 26.12 13.25
C GLN A 34 -11.47 27.24 13.20
N GLY A 35 -10.18 26.88 13.12
CA GLY A 35 -9.07 27.83 13.21
C GLY A 35 -8.82 28.37 14.62
N LYS A 36 -9.47 27.81 15.65
CA LYS A 36 -9.32 28.26 17.03
C LYS A 36 -8.19 27.51 17.71
N GLU A 37 -7.24 28.27 18.21
CA GLU A 37 -6.10 27.71 18.93
C GLU A 37 -6.55 27.09 20.26
N ARG A 38 -6.05 25.89 20.57
CA ARG A 38 -6.31 25.23 21.87
C ARG A 38 -5.00 24.97 22.61
N PRO A 39 -4.86 25.39 23.88
CA PRO A 39 -3.63 25.18 24.64
C PRO A 39 -3.30 23.69 24.82
N ARG A 40 -4.31 22.82 24.87
CA ARG A 40 -4.12 21.36 24.93
C ARG A 40 -3.51 20.81 23.63
N LEU A 41 -3.92 21.33 22.46
CA LEU A 41 -3.36 20.93 21.16
C LEU A 41 -1.92 21.39 21.06
N ARG A 42 -1.61 22.65 21.40
CA ARG A 42 -0.24 23.17 21.42
C ARG A 42 0.70 22.30 22.23
N LYS A 43 0.35 21.99 23.48
CA LYS A 43 1.15 21.10 24.34
C LYS A 43 1.35 19.69 23.75
N ALA A 44 0.34 19.13 23.12
CA ALA A 44 0.42 17.80 22.50
C ALA A 44 1.29 17.80 21.23
N THR A 45 1.11 18.81 20.38
CA THR A 45 1.89 19.02 19.15
C THR A 45 3.36 19.28 19.48
N ASP A 46 3.66 20.14 20.45
CA ASP A 46 5.04 20.40 20.89
C ASP A 46 5.73 19.13 21.44
N LYS A 47 4.99 18.32 22.21
CA LYS A 47 5.48 17.02 22.71
C LYS A 47 5.74 16.02 21.58
N ALA A 48 4.95 16.05 20.51
CA ALA A 48 5.16 15.19 19.35
C ALA A 48 6.34 15.69 18.51
N LEU A 49 6.44 17.00 18.27
CA LEU A 49 7.54 17.62 17.55
C LEU A 49 8.87 17.37 18.24
N SER A 50 8.95 17.50 19.57
CA SER A 50 10.19 17.25 20.31
C SER A 50 10.68 15.81 20.19
N ARG A 51 9.76 14.83 20.14
CA ARG A 51 10.11 13.41 19.91
C ARG A 51 10.61 13.14 18.49
N LEU A 52 10.10 13.90 17.52
CA LEU A 52 10.37 13.68 16.12
C LEU A 52 11.50 14.57 15.58
N GLN A 53 11.96 15.56 16.35
CA GLN A 53 12.98 16.53 15.96
C GLN A 53 14.31 15.88 15.55
N GLU A 54 14.66 14.73 16.11
CA GLU A 54 15.86 13.98 15.73
C GLU A 54 15.71 13.18 14.43
N ILE A 55 14.47 12.81 14.08
CA ILE A 55 14.17 11.93 12.93
C ILE A 55 13.83 12.75 11.69
N LEU A 56 13.02 13.81 11.83
CA LEU A 56 12.53 14.61 10.70
C LEU A 56 13.64 15.16 9.80
N PRO A 57 14.76 15.71 10.32
CA PRO A 57 15.84 16.23 9.47
C PRO A 57 16.50 15.19 8.58
N ARG A 58 16.36 13.89 8.91
CA ARG A 58 16.89 12.79 8.08
C ARG A 58 15.94 12.37 6.97
N MET A 59 14.63 12.66 7.12
CA MET A 59 13.60 12.25 6.15
C MET A 59 13.15 13.39 5.23
N LEU A 60 13.26 14.65 5.69
CA LEU A 60 12.76 15.82 4.96
C LEU A 60 13.90 16.61 4.32
N GLN A 61 13.67 17.11 3.11
CA GLN A 61 14.63 18.00 2.46
C GLN A 61 14.59 19.42 3.07
N PRO A 62 15.67 20.24 2.97
CA PRO A 62 15.80 21.57 3.60
C PRO A 62 14.73 22.62 3.26
N ARG A 63 13.73 22.31 2.44
CA ARG A 63 12.64 23.20 2.02
C ARG A 63 11.27 22.53 2.03
N GLU A 64 11.16 21.33 2.59
CA GLU A 64 9.87 20.64 2.71
C GLU A 64 9.13 21.11 3.96
N VAL A 65 7.95 21.68 3.76
CA VAL A 65 7.05 22.08 4.84
C VAL A 65 6.16 20.88 5.17
N VAL A 66 6.25 20.38 6.40
CA VAL A 66 5.34 19.34 6.90
C VAL A 66 3.97 19.97 7.05
N ARG A 67 3.11 19.75 6.05
CA ARG A 67 1.78 20.38 6.03
C ARG A 67 0.82 19.79 7.05
N HIS A 68 0.89 18.49 7.38
CA HIS A 68 0.07 17.89 8.44
C HIS A 68 0.67 16.56 8.94
N LEU A 69 0.72 16.35 10.26
CA LEU A 69 0.70 15.01 10.88
C LEU A 69 -0.73 14.58 11.30
N GLY A 70 -1.74 15.38 10.97
CA GLY A 70 -3.15 15.12 11.23
C GLY A 70 -3.96 15.18 9.95
N GLN A 71 -4.28 14.02 9.41
CA GLN A 71 -5.18 13.77 8.28
C GLN A 71 -6.55 14.46 8.50
N ARG A 72 -6.81 15.62 7.86
CA ARG A 72 -8.18 16.18 7.81
C ARG A 72 -8.52 17.33 6.83
N GLU A 73 -7.69 17.71 5.85
CA GLU A 73 -8.01 18.90 5.02
C GLU A 73 -8.06 18.74 3.49
N THR A 74 -8.43 17.55 3.00
CA THR A 74 -9.04 17.37 1.66
C THR A 74 -10.57 17.24 1.74
N ILE A 75 -11.17 17.74 2.82
CA ILE A 75 -12.41 17.22 3.37
C ILE A 75 -13.76 17.68 2.76
N PRO A 76 -13.94 18.83 2.09
CA PRO A 76 -15.30 19.18 1.62
C PRO A 76 -15.83 18.25 0.51
N LEU A 77 -14.97 17.84 -0.43
CA LEU A 77 -15.36 16.92 -1.51
C LEU A 77 -15.30 15.44 -1.09
N LEU A 78 -14.46 15.08 -0.12
CA LEU A 78 -14.38 13.72 0.41
C LEU A 78 -15.53 13.40 1.38
N LEU A 79 -16.01 14.38 2.16
CA LEU A 79 -17.14 14.18 3.08
C LEU A 79 -18.46 13.94 2.36
N LEU A 80 -18.68 14.59 1.21
CA LEU A 80 -19.91 14.39 0.44
C LEU A 80 -20.03 12.95 -0.09
N ASN A 81 -18.90 12.31 -0.41
CA ASN A 81 -18.85 10.95 -0.94
C ASN A 81 -18.57 9.86 0.13
N SER A 82 -18.30 10.22 1.39
CA SER A 82 -17.98 9.27 2.47
C SER A 82 -19.20 8.64 3.15
N THR A 83 -20.42 8.95 2.71
CA THR A 83 -21.66 8.33 3.23
C THR A 83 -21.97 6.96 2.61
N GLY A 84 -21.12 6.46 1.71
CA GLY A 84 -21.21 5.10 1.18
C GLY A 84 -20.95 4.04 2.26
N ALA A 85 -21.55 2.85 2.08
CA ALA A 85 -21.46 1.72 3.01
C ALA A 85 -20.01 1.48 3.46
N VAL A 86 -19.74 1.78 4.74
CA VAL A 86 -18.43 1.61 5.34
C VAL A 86 -18.15 0.11 5.41
N SER A 87 -17.05 -0.32 4.80
CA SER A 87 -16.59 -1.71 4.89
C SER A 87 -16.40 -2.07 6.36
N ALA A 88 -16.77 -3.30 6.75
CA ALA A 88 -16.94 -3.77 8.13
C ALA A 88 -15.72 -3.61 9.07
N SER A 89 -14.57 -3.16 8.56
CA SER A 89 -13.34 -2.89 9.31
C SER A 89 -13.10 -1.41 9.65
N GLY A 90 -14.13 -0.55 9.66
CA GLY A 90 -13.95 0.90 9.87
C GLY A 90 -13.22 1.58 8.70
N GLY A 91 -13.51 1.09 7.50
CA GLY A 91 -12.64 1.13 6.32
C GLY A 91 -12.53 2.47 5.60
N MET A 92 -11.31 2.76 5.14
CA MET A 92 -11.04 3.80 4.15
C MET A 92 -11.88 3.53 2.90
N VAL A 93 -12.59 4.55 2.43
CA VAL A 93 -13.34 4.49 1.17
C VAL A 93 -12.39 4.71 0.01
N SER A 94 -12.31 3.74 -0.91
CA SER A 94 -11.51 3.88 -2.12
C SER A 94 -12.25 4.78 -3.12
N LEU A 95 -11.53 5.73 -3.72
CA LEU A 95 -12.09 6.67 -4.68
C LEU A 95 -11.43 6.52 -6.05
N CYS A 96 -12.19 6.81 -7.10
CA CYS A 96 -11.66 6.84 -8.46
C CYS A 96 -10.66 8.01 -8.60
N PRO A 97 -9.42 7.79 -9.07
CA PRO A 97 -8.44 8.87 -9.23
C PRO A 97 -8.83 9.89 -10.31
N LYS A 98 -9.73 9.54 -11.24
CA LYS A 98 -10.14 10.41 -12.36
C LYS A 98 -11.32 11.32 -12.02
N CYS A 99 -12.32 10.80 -11.29
CA CYS A 99 -13.57 11.52 -11.03
C CYS A 99 -13.97 11.58 -9.54
N LEU A 100 -13.15 11.02 -8.65
CA LEU A 100 -13.37 10.97 -7.19
C LEU A 100 -14.67 10.27 -6.75
N ALA A 101 -15.34 9.55 -7.66
CA ALA A 101 -16.48 8.72 -7.31
C ALA A 101 -16.06 7.54 -6.42
N THR A 102 -16.91 7.23 -5.43
CA THR A 102 -16.72 6.09 -4.53
C THR A 102 -16.72 4.78 -5.30
N LEU A 103 -15.69 3.95 -5.08
CA LEU A 103 -15.55 2.64 -5.70
C LEU A 103 -16.10 1.57 -4.76
N MET A 104 -16.96 0.71 -5.31
CA MET A 104 -17.48 -0.42 -4.55
C MET A 104 -16.50 -1.60 -4.58
N PRO A 105 -16.37 -2.34 -3.46
CA PRO A 105 -15.55 -3.56 -3.44
C PRO A 105 -16.03 -4.56 -4.51
N ASN A 106 -15.08 -5.28 -5.11
CA ASN A 106 -15.29 -6.21 -6.22
C ASN A 106 -15.83 -5.59 -7.53
N THR A 107 -15.92 -4.25 -7.63
CA THR A 107 -16.30 -3.54 -8.86
C THR A 107 -15.09 -2.80 -9.42
N TYR A 108 -14.38 -3.44 -10.36
CA TYR A 108 -13.13 -2.91 -10.93
C TYR A 108 -13.33 -1.97 -12.12
N ARG A 109 -14.51 -1.35 -12.22
CA ARG A 109 -14.80 -0.31 -13.21
C ARG A 109 -15.56 0.82 -12.53
N CYS A 110 -15.10 2.05 -12.72
CA CYS A 110 -15.77 3.20 -12.14
C CYS A 110 -17.16 3.38 -12.79
N PRO A 111 -18.26 3.45 -12.01
CA PRO A 111 -19.60 3.61 -12.56
C PRO A 111 -19.85 4.98 -13.19
N GLN A 112 -19.08 6.01 -12.78
CA GLN A 112 -19.25 7.38 -13.27
C GLN A 112 -18.45 7.65 -14.54
N CYS A 113 -17.12 7.42 -14.53
CA CYS A 113 -16.25 7.76 -15.66
C CYS A 113 -15.80 6.55 -16.52
N GLY A 114 -16.17 5.32 -16.14
CA GLY A 114 -15.84 4.11 -16.89
C GLY A 114 -14.38 3.62 -16.78
N GLN A 115 -13.53 4.30 -16.00
CA GLN A 115 -12.13 3.91 -15.76
C GLN A 115 -12.06 2.45 -15.28
N VAL A 116 -11.24 1.63 -15.94
CA VAL A 116 -11.04 0.22 -15.61
C VAL A 116 -9.80 0.06 -14.74
N PHE A 117 -9.91 -0.78 -13.72
CA PHE A 117 -8.87 -1.11 -12.77
C PHE A 117 -8.47 -2.58 -12.89
N LYS A 118 -7.28 -2.91 -12.40
CA LYS A 118 -6.82 -4.29 -12.26
C LYS A 118 -7.78 -5.07 -11.36
N ASP A 119 -8.16 -6.29 -11.76
CA ASP A 119 -9.12 -7.14 -11.06
C ASP A 119 -8.48 -8.36 -10.37
N GLU A 120 -9.14 -8.87 -9.33
CA GLU A 120 -8.71 -10.07 -8.59
C GLU A 120 -8.78 -11.35 -9.46
N LYS A 121 -9.66 -11.43 -10.45
CA LYS A 121 -9.78 -12.65 -11.29
C LYS A 121 -8.57 -12.78 -12.21
N THR A 122 -8.14 -11.69 -12.84
CA THR A 122 -6.90 -11.69 -13.63
C THR A 122 -5.69 -11.94 -12.74
N LEU A 123 -5.60 -11.36 -11.54
CA LEU A 123 -4.52 -11.67 -10.59
C LEU A 123 -4.40 -13.18 -10.32
N ARG A 124 -5.52 -13.90 -10.14
CA ARG A 124 -5.51 -15.36 -9.95
C ARG A 124 -4.97 -16.12 -11.15
N ARG A 125 -5.19 -15.64 -12.38
CA ARG A 125 -4.61 -16.25 -13.59
C ARG A 125 -3.09 -16.05 -13.62
N PHE A 126 -2.61 -14.89 -13.20
CA PHE A 126 -1.18 -14.59 -13.09
C PHE A 126 -0.47 -15.40 -12.00
N LEU A 127 -1.18 -15.94 -11.01
CA LEU A 127 -0.60 -16.82 -9.98
C LEU A 127 0.00 -18.11 -10.57
N LEU A 128 -0.46 -18.53 -11.75
CA LEU A 128 0.09 -19.70 -12.47
C LEU A 128 1.46 -19.41 -13.11
N ILE A 129 1.77 -18.15 -13.38
CA ILE A 129 3.03 -17.75 -14.00
C ILE A 129 4.06 -17.52 -12.88
N PRO A 130 5.31 -18.00 -13.02
CA PRO A 130 6.33 -17.75 -12.02
C PRO A 130 6.58 -16.25 -11.79
N GLY A 131 6.35 -15.76 -10.57
CA GLY A 131 6.43 -14.34 -10.22
C GLY A 131 5.34 -13.45 -10.86
N GLY A 132 4.36 -14.04 -11.57
CA GLY A 132 3.33 -13.31 -12.33
C GLY A 132 2.46 -12.40 -11.46
N GLU A 133 2.21 -12.79 -10.21
CA GLU A 133 1.48 -11.98 -9.23
C GLU A 133 2.06 -10.57 -9.05
N PHE A 134 3.39 -10.44 -8.99
CA PHE A 134 4.09 -9.16 -8.79
C PHE A 134 4.21 -8.36 -10.09
N PHE A 135 4.41 -9.03 -11.22
CA PHE A 135 4.36 -8.38 -12.53
C PHE A 135 3.01 -7.76 -12.79
N TYR A 136 1.93 -8.45 -12.42
CA TYR A 136 0.59 -7.94 -12.58
C TYR A 136 0.35 -6.64 -11.80
N VAL A 137 0.86 -6.50 -10.57
CA VAL A 137 0.74 -5.24 -9.80
C VAL A 137 1.75 -4.17 -10.23
N GLY A 138 2.69 -4.47 -11.13
CA GLY A 138 3.69 -3.52 -11.63
C GLY A 138 5.00 -3.50 -10.84
N GLN A 139 5.20 -4.45 -9.93
CA GLN A 139 6.44 -4.60 -9.15
C GLN A 139 7.42 -5.52 -9.89
N HIS A 140 8.01 -5.03 -10.99
CA HIS A 140 8.82 -5.84 -11.90
C HIS A 140 10.06 -6.48 -11.25
N SER A 141 10.78 -5.75 -10.39
CA SER A 141 11.99 -6.26 -9.72
C SER A 141 11.68 -7.41 -8.76
N ILE A 142 10.64 -7.24 -7.94
CA ILE A 142 10.18 -8.26 -7.00
C ILE A 142 9.64 -9.46 -7.77
N GLY A 143 8.88 -9.23 -8.85
CA GLY A 143 8.39 -10.30 -9.72
C GLY A 143 9.49 -11.10 -10.39
N ALA A 144 10.55 -10.46 -10.86
CA ALA A 144 11.70 -11.14 -11.45
C ALA A 144 12.43 -12.00 -10.41
N LEU A 145 12.70 -11.46 -9.22
CA LEU A 145 13.33 -12.21 -8.13
C LEU A 145 12.47 -13.42 -7.72
N HIS A 146 11.16 -13.21 -7.53
CA HIS A 146 10.23 -14.27 -7.17
C HIS A 146 10.13 -15.34 -8.27
N GLY A 147 10.11 -14.92 -9.53
CA GLY A 147 10.14 -15.81 -10.69
C GLY A 147 11.39 -16.66 -10.76
N LEU A 148 12.58 -16.09 -10.49
CA LEU A 148 13.85 -16.83 -10.43
C LEU A 148 13.86 -17.87 -9.31
N VAL A 149 13.38 -17.51 -8.11
CA VAL A 149 13.26 -18.45 -6.98
C VAL A 149 12.32 -19.60 -7.35
N GLN A 150 11.18 -19.31 -7.96
CA GLN A 150 10.22 -20.34 -8.41
C GLN A 150 10.78 -21.21 -9.55
N ALA A 151 11.54 -20.63 -10.48
CA ALA A 151 12.20 -21.38 -11.55
C ALA A 151 13.27 -22.33 -11.01
N GLY A 152 14.11 -21.87 -10.07
CA GLY A 152 15.10 -22.70 -9.39
C GLY A 152 14.44 -23.84 -8.62
N TRP A 153 13.32 -23.55 -7.93
CA TRP A 153 12.53 -24.57 -7.25
C TRP A 153 11.98 -25.62 -8.22
N LEU A 154 11.37 -25.19 -9.34
CA LEU A 154 10.85 -26.10 -10.36
C LEU A 154 11.96 -26.99 -10.94
N LEU A 155 13.14 -26.44 -11.18
CA LEU A 155 14.28 -27.20 -11.67
C LEU A 155 14.75 -28.25 -10.65
N ALA A 156 14.75 -27.93 -9.35
CA ALA A 156 15.03 -28.90 -8.30
C ALA A 156 14.00 -30.05 -8.27
N VAL A 157 12.71 -29.73 -8.41
CA VAL A 157 11.63 -30.74 -8.49
C VAL A 157 11.82 -31.64 -9.70
N LEU A 158 12.13 -31.07 -10.86
CA LEU A 158 12.38 -31.82 -12.08
C LEU A 158 13.62 -32.72 -11.97
N ALA A 159 14.69 -32.25 -11.33
CA ALA A 159 15.89 -33.05 -11.08
C ALA A 159 15.60 -34.25 -10.16
N VAL A 160 14.82 -34.04 -9.08
CA VAL A 160 14.36 -35.13 -8.20
C VAL A 160 13.49 -36.12 -8.98
N ALA A 161 12.51 -35.62 -9.75
CA ALA A 161 11.64 -36.48 -10.56
C ALA A 161 12.42 -37.30 -11.58
N ALA A 162 13.39 -36.70 -12.28
CA ALA A 162 14.27 -37.41 -13.19
C ALA A 162 15.09 -38.48 -12.46
N GLY A 163 15.63 -38.16 -11.29
CA GLY A 163 16.33 -39.14 -10.44
C GLY A 163 15.44 -40.33 -10.02
N LEU A 164 14.14 -40.11 -9.83
CA LEU A 164 13.19 -41.19 -9.52
C LEU A 164 12.84 -42.06 -10.73
N ILE A 165 12.78 -41.47 -11.93
CA ILE A 165 12.46 -42.17 -13.18
C ILE A 165 13.66 -42.96 -13.70
N PHE A 166 14.85 -42.36 -13.67
CA PHE A 166 16.08 -42.92 -14.25
C PHE A 166 17.01 -43.57 -13.20
N GLY A 167 16.79 -43.33 -11.91
CA GLY A 167 17.62 -43.88 -10.84
C GLY A 167 17.27 -45.31 -10.43
N ARG A 168 18.13 -45.91 -9.60
CA ARG A 168 17.86 -47.23 -8.99
C ARG A 168 16.59 -47.15 -8.14
N ARG A 169 15.72 -48.16 -8.26
CA ARG A 169 14.45 -48.25 -7.53
C ARG A 169 14.67 -47.93 -6.04
N PRO A 170 13.92 -46.99 -5.45
CA PRO A 170 14.04 -46.69 -4.03
C PRO A 170 13.63 -47.92 -3.22
N ALA A 171 14.35 -48.20 -2.14
CA ALA A 171 14.07 -49.34 -1.27
C ALA A 171 12.70 -49.23 -0.57
N ASN A 172 12.19 -48.00 -0.36
CA ASN A 172 10.94 -47.73 0.34
C ASN A 172 10.15 -46.60 -0.33
N LEU A 173 8.85 -46.79 -0.61
CA LEU A 173 7.96 -45.76 -1.19
C LEU A 173 7.92 -44.46 -0.36
N LEU A 174 7.98 -44.60 0.97
CA LEU A 174 7.96 -43.49 1.93
C LEU A 174 9.10 -42.48 1.72
N SER A 175 10.27 -42.93 1.23
CA SER A 175 11.40 -42.02 0.99
C SER A 175 11.17 -41.07 -0.20
N VAL A 176 10.17 -41.35 -1.03
CA VAL A 176 9.78 -40.51 -2.17
C VAL A 176 8.58 -39.62 -1.81
N VAL A 177 7.57 -40.20 -1.14
CA VAL A 177 6.31 -39.51 -0.86
C VAL A 177 6.52 -38.33 0.09
N ILE A 178 7.24 -38.53 1.20
CA ILE A 178 7.45 -37.48 2.22
C ILE A 178 8.11 -36.22 1.63
N PRO A 179 9.27 -36.29 0.95
CA PRO A 179 9.90 -35.10 0.40
C PRO A 179 9.04 -34.45 -0.69
N SER A 180 8.36 -35.23 -1.52
CA SER A 180 7.49 -34.67 -2.57
C SER A 180 6.31 -33.87 -1.99
N ALA A 181 5.66 -34.39 -0.93
CA ALA A 181 4.60 -33.69 -0.21
C ALA A 181 5.11 -32.43 0.50
N GLY A 182 6.27 -32.50 1.16
CA GLY A 182 6.88 -31.34 1.81
C GLY A 182 7.20 -30.22 0.83
N VAL A 183 7.75 -30.57 -0.34
CA VAL A 183 8.05 -29.63 -1.41
C VAL A 183 6.77 -28.97 -1.95
N ALA A 184 5.72 -29.75 -2.19
CA ALA A 184 4.44 -29.21 -2.63
C ALA A 184 3.81 -28.24 -1.61
N LEU A 185 3.90 -28.58 -0.32
CA LEU A 185 3.40 -27.72 0.76
C LEU A 185 4.16 -26.39 0.83
N ILE A 186 5.50 -26.43 0.80
CA ILE A 186 6.33 -25.21 0.83
C ILE A 186 6.02 -24.32 -0.37
N PHE A 187 5.88 -24.91 -1.56
CA PHE A 187 5.50 -24.17 -2.76
C PHE A 187 4.14 -23.48 -2.62
N MET A 188 3.13 -24.18 -2.07
CA MET A 188 1.80 -23.61 -1.81
C MET A 188 1.86 -22.45 -0.80
N VAL A 189 2.59 -22.62 0.30
CA VAL A 189 2.76 -21.55 1.30
C VAL A 189 3.43 -20.32 0.69
N HIS A 190 4.49 -20.53 -0.10
CA HIS A 190 5.18 -19.46 -0.80
C HIS A 190 4.26 -18.72 -1.79
N LYS A 191 3.44 -19.45 -2.56
CA LYS A 191 2.46 -18.85 -3.47
C LYS A 191 1.39 -18.04 -2.73
N LEU A 192 0.88 -18.54 -1.61
CA LEU A 192 -0.07 -17.81 -0.78
C LEU A 192 0.55 -16.54 -0.18
N ALA A 193 1.79 -16.62 0.31
CA ALA A 193 2.51 -15.49 0.86
C ALA A 193 2.71 -14.34 -0.15
N GLY A 194 2.97 -14.65 -1.43
CA GLY A 194 3.03 -13.63 -2.49
C GLY A 194 1.65 -13.11 -2.92
N PHE A 195 0.61 -13.95 -2.87
CA PHE A 195 -0.74 -13.59 -3.30
C PHE A 195 -1.43 -12.59 -2.37
N PHE A 196 -1.31 -12.74 -1.04
CA PHE A 196 -2.02 -11.86 -0.10
C PHE A 196 -1.64 -10.38 -0.21
N PRO A 197 -0.35 -9.98 -0.23
CA PRO A 197 0.05 -8.60 -0.45
C PRO A 197 -0.40 -8.07 -1.81
N CYS A 198 -0.24 -8.86 -2.89
CA CYS A 198 -0.67 -8.45 -4.22
C CYS A 198 -2.19 -8.24 -4.29
N ARG A 199 -2.98 -9.07 -3.59
CA ARG A 199 -4.43 -8.92 -3.49
C ARG A 199 -4.80 -7.61 -2.79
N GLN A 200 -4.08 -7.23 -1.75
CA GLN A 200 -4.29 -5.95 -1.08
C GLN A 200 -4.00 -4.77 -2.02
N LEU A 201 -2.90 -4.82 -2.77
CA LEU A 201 -2.57 -3.80 -3.76
C LEU A 201 -3.61 -3.69 -4.89
N VAL A 202 -4.15 -4.82 -5.36
CA VAL A 202 -5.24 -4.81 -6.35
C VAL A 202 -6.51 -4.14 -5.80
N ARG A 203 -6.78 -4.29 -4.49
CA ARG A 203 -7.90 -3.62 -3.81
C ARG A 203 -7.69 -2.12 -3.62
N GLU A 204 -6.49 -1.60 -3.87
CA GLU A 204 -6.22 -0.16 -3.92
C GLU A 204 -6.58 0.44 -5.30
N PHE A 205 -7.19 -0.33 -6.21
CA PHE A 205 -7.70 0.11 -7.50
C PHE A 205 -6.62 0.73 -8.40
N ILE A 206 -5.58 -0.06 -8.71
CA ILE A 206 -4.53 0.31 -9.65
C ILE A 206 -5.14 0.42 -11.08
N PRO A 207 -5.02 1.57 -11.77
CA PRO A 207 -5.57 1.74 -13.10
C PRO A 207 -4.86 0.85 -14.12
N LEU A 208 -5.62 0.34 -15.10
CA LEU A 208 -5.04 -0.25 -16.30
C LEU A 208 -4.50 0.89 -17.18
N LYS A 209 -3.23 0.79 -17.57
CA LYS A 209 -2.59 1.72 -18.51
C LYS A 209 -2.99 1.39 -19.93
#